data_AF-A0A9Q1GWC0-F1
#
_entry.id   AF-A0A9Q1GWC0-F1
#
_cell.length_a   1.000
_cell.length_b   1.000
_cell.length_c   1.000
_cell.angle_alpha   90.00
_cell.angle_beta   90.00
_cell.angle_gamma   90.00
#
_symmetry.space_group_name_H-M   'P 1'
#
loop_
_entity.id
_entity.type
_entity.pdbx_description
1 polymer ?
#
loop_
_entity_poly.entity_id
_entity_poly.type
_entity_poly.pdbx_seq_one_letter_code
_entity_poly.pdbx_strand_id
1 'polypeptide(L)'
;MKQVDRDKGVARSKSRQTLSEELETNIKLRDNKHSLFNVLDQVMNLIGDVRGKVAVMVDDMIDTAGTITKGAELLHAEGAREVYACCTHAVFSPPAVKRLSSGLFQEVIVTNTLPVPERNSFRQLTVLSTANLLGETIWRVYDDCSVSCIFQ
;
A
#
# COMPACT_ATOMS: atom_id res chain seq x y z
N MET A 1 -35.60 -19.09 0.15
CA MET A 1 -34.74 -18.09 -0.52
C MET A 1 -33.48 -17.94 0.33
N LYS A 2 -32.31 -18.45 -0.11
CA LYS A 2 -31.07 -18.32 0.67
C LYS A 2 -30.39 -16.99 0.32
N GLN A 3 -29.98 -16.23 1.32
CA GLN A 3 -29.24 -14.99 1.15
C GLN A 3 -27.76 -15.34 0.93
N VAL A 4 -27.17 -14.86 -0.16
CA VAL A 4 -25.74 -15.05 -0.45
C VAL A 4 -24.96 -14.04 0.40
N ASP A 5 -24.13 -14.56 1.29
CA ASP A 5 -23.20 -13.73 2.06
C ASP A 5 -22.10 -13.18 1.14
N ARG A 6 -21.58 -11.99 1.41
CA ARG A 6 -20.61 -11.30 0.54
C ARG A 6 -19.29 -11.08 1.25
N ASP A 7 -18.33 -11.96 0.96
CA ASP A 7 -16.94 -11.89 1.38
C ASP A 7 -16.34 -10.48 1.23
N LYS A 8 -16.23 -9.78 2.37
CA LYS A 8 -15.63 -8.44 2.48
C LYS A 8 -14.83 -8.31 3.77
N GLY A 9 -13.72 -9.05 3.84
CA GLY A 9 -12.76 -8.93 4.95
C GLY A 9 -11.45 -9.70 4.81
N VAL A 10 -11.45 -10.85 4.12
CA VAL A 10 -10.33 -11.82 4.19
C VAL A 10 -9.10 -11.42 3.36
N ALA A 11 -9.25 -10.64 2.28
CA ALA A 11 -8.14 -10.33 1.37
C ALA A 11 -7.10 -9.35 1.93
N ARG A 12 -7.53 -8.33 2.70
CA ARG A 12 -6.67 -7.23 3.16
C ARG A 12 -5.69 -7.60 4.28
N SER A 13 -6.00 -8.61 5.10
CA SER A 13 -5.03 -9.14 6.08
C SER A 13 -4.01 -10.05 5.41
N LYS A 14 -4.45 -10.87 4.43
CA LYS A 14 -3.59 -11.85 3.74
C LYS A 14 -2.41 -11.20 3.02
N SER A 15 -2.66 -10.23 2.13
CA SER A 15 -1.58 -9.57 1.35
C SER A 15 -0.51 -8.91 2.23
N ARG A 16 -0.87 -8.53 3.46
CA ARG A 16 0.07 -7.99 4.45
C ARG A 16 0.92 -9.08 5.07
N GLN A 17 0.30 -10.17 5.51
CA GLN A 17 1.02 -11.31 6.09
C GLN A 17 1.98 -11.94 5.08
N THR A 18 1.49 -12.19 3.85
CA THR A 18 2.29 -12.71 2.73
C THR A 18 3.52 -11.86 2.46
N LEU A 19 3.41 -10.52 2.38
CA LEU A 19 4.59 -9.68 2.13
C LEU A 19 5.61 -9.67 3.29
N SER A 20 5.17 -9.83 4.55
CA SER A 20 6.10 -10.00 5.68
C SER A 20 6.77 -11.38 5.71
N GLU A 21 6.10 -12.41 5.17
CA GLU A 21 6.62 -13.76 5.03
C GLU A 21 7.64 -13.84 3.85
N GLU A 22 7.30 -13.26 2.69
CA GLU A 22 8.15 -13.17 1.49
C GLU A 22 9.46 -12.38 1.70
N LEU A 23 9.44 -11.36 2.56
CA LEU A 23 10.61 -10.49 2.81
C LEU A 23 11.49 -10.95 3.98
N GLU A 24 11.28 -12.16 4.54
CA GLU A 24 12.00 -12.75 5.69
C GLU A 24 12.21 -11.81 6.90
N THR A 25 11.32 -10.82 7.09
CA THR A 25 11.60 -9.67 7.98
C THR A 25 10.46 -9.42 8.97
N ASN A 26 10.84 -8.89 10.14
CA ASN A 26 9.93 -8.50 11.21
C ASN A 26 9.16 -7.19 10.89
N ILE A 27 8.58 -7.11 9.69
CA ILE A 27 7.76 -5.98 9.23
C ILE A 27 6.40 -6.04 9.92
N LYS A 28 5.94 -4.90 10.43
CA LYS A 28 4.68 -4.79 11.16
C LYS A 28 3.63 -4.04 10.36
N LEU A 29 2.67 -4.77 9.79
CA LEU A 29 1.68 -4.22 8.87
C LEU A 29 0.31 -4.07 9.55
N ARG A 30 0.00 -2.84 10.01
CA ARG A 30 -1.29 -2.50 10.64
C ARG A 30 -2.46 -2.79 9.69
N ASP A 31 -3.41 -3.61 10.11
CA ASP A 31 -4.68 -3.86 9.43
C ASP A 31 -5.72 -2.81 9.85
N ASN A 32 -6.12 -1.92 8.93
CA ASN A 32 -7.20 -0.96 9.16
C ASN A 32 -8.56 -1.65 8.92
N LYS A 33 -8.94 -2.52 9.87
CA LYS A 33 -10.31 -3.00 10.00
C LYS A 33 -11.23 -1.86 10.45
N HIS A 34 -11.69 -1.06 9.49
CA HIS A 34 -13.08 -0.60 9.36
C HIS A 34 -13.19 0.29 8.13
N SER A 35 -14.06 -0.10 7.19
CA SER A 35 -14.64 0.85 6.24
C SER A 35 -15.64 1.75 6.97
N LEU A 36 -15.36 3.03 7.12
CA LEU A 36 -16.36 4.09 7.34
C LEU A 36 -15.74 5.49 7.17
N PHE A 37 -16.62 6.49 7.00
CA PHE A 37 -16.27 7.91 6.90
C PHE A 37 -15.55 8.44 8.15
N ASN A 38 -14.76 9.50 7.96
CA ASN A 38 -14.41 10.51 8.96
C ASN A 38 -13.98 10.00 10.36
N VAL A 39 -12.75 9.51 10.48
CA VAL A 39 -12.09 9.38 11.80
C VAL A 39 -10.79 10.19 11.81
N LEU A 40 -10.92 11.42 12.29
CA LEU A 40 -9.87 12.04 13.10
C LEU A 40 -9.99 11.48 14.53
N ASP A 41 -8.88 11.47 15.27
CA ASP A 41 -8.73 10.93 16.63
C ASP A 41 -8.66 9.37 16.75
N GLN A 42 -8.19 8.92 17.92
CA GLN A 42 -8.02 7.54 18.42
C GLN A 42 -6.76 6.77 17.98
N VAL A 43 -5.72 6.95 18.82
CA VAL A 43 -4.71 5.97 19.25
C VAL A 43 -4.15 5.02 18.18
N MET A 44 -3.02 5.42 17.58
CA MET A 44 -2.26 4.57 16.67
C MET A 44 -1.31 3.62 17.41
N ASN A 45 -1.85 2.56 18.03
CA ASN A 45 -1.04 1.56 18.75
C ASN A 45 -0.02 0.86 17.82
N LEU A 46 1.26 1.17 18.00
CA LEU A 46 2.38 0.47 17.38
C LEU A 46 2.76 -0.76 18.24
N ILE A 47 2.50 -1.98 17.75
CA ILE A 47 2.56 -3.20 18.59
C ILE A 47 3.94 -3.56 19.26
N GLY A 48 5.19 -3.90 19.66
CA GLY A 48 6.49 -4.35 19.04
C GLY A 48 7.39 -3.19 18.57
N ASP A 49 8.61 -3.48 18.14
CA ASP A 49 9.68 -2.47 17.97
C ASP A 49 10.08 -2.18 16.50
N VAL A 50 10.30 -0.90 16.19
CA VAL A 50 10.76 -0.40 14.87
C VAL A 50 12.10 0.37 14.93
N ARG A 51 12.70 0.52 16.12
CA ARG A 51 13.85 1.41 16.35
C ARG A 51 15.08 1.00 15.53
N GLY A 52 15.63 1.93 14.76
CA GLY A 52 16.76 1.73 13.85
C GLY A 52 16.44 0.93 12.57
N LYS A 53 15.20 0.47 12.38
CA LYS A 53 14.79 -0.39 11.26
C LYS A 53 14.21 0.43 10.12
N VAL A 54 14.22 -0.14 8.92
CA VAL A 54 13.42 0.38 7.80
C VAL A 54 11.98 -0.09 7.99
N ALA A 55 11.01 0.79 7.80
CA ALA A 55 9.59 0.47 7.85
C ALA A 55 8.95 0.61 6.47
N VAL A 56 8.26 -0.44 6.00
CA VAL A 56 7.52 -0.43 4.74
C VAL A 56 6.02 -0.33 5.03
N MET A 57 5.40 0.74 4.56
CA MET A 57 3.96 0.97 4.68
C MET A 57 3.26 0.56 3.39
N VAL A 58 2.41 -0.46 3.46
CA VAL A 58 1.63 -0.94 2.30
C VAL A 58 0.16 -0.61 2.46
N ASP A 59 -0.51 -0.22 1.38
CA ASP A 59 -1.97 -0.09 1.30
C ASP A 59 -2.48 -0.43 -0.12
N ASP A 60 -3.78 -0.63 -0.33
CA ASP A 60 -4.30 -0.90 -1.68
C ASP A 60 -4.34 0.35 -2.58
N MET A 61 -4.56 1.53 -1.99
CA MET A 61 -4.50 2.81 -2.69
C MET A 61 -4.04 3.96 -1.80
N ILE A 62 -3.52 5.02 -2.43
CA ILE A 62 -3.27 6.31 -1.76
C ILE A 62 -4.13 7.37 -2.43
N ASP A 63 -5.20 7.76 -1.74
CA ASP A 63 -6.07 8.90 -2.06
C ASP A 63 -5.47 10.21 -1.51
N THR A 64 -6.07 10.88 -0.52
CA THR A 64 -5.54 12.15 0.05
C THR A 64 -4.19 12.03 0.80
N ALA A 65 -3.61 10.83 0.88
CA ALA A 65 -2.43 10.47 1.69
C ALA A 65 -2.52 10.76 3.21
N GLY A 66 -3.69 11.11 3.75
CA GLY A 66 -3.83 11.51 5.16
C GLY A 66 -3.40 10.45 6.18
N THR A 67 -3.80 9.20 5.96
CA THR A 67 -3.52 8.06 6.86
C THR A 67 -2.04 7.66 6.82
N ILE A 68 -1.46 7.54 5.62
CA ILE A 68 -0.08 7.06 5.45
C ILE A 68 0.94 8.08 5.98
N THR A 69 0.68 9.39 5.83
CA THR A 69 1.50 10.47 6.40
C THR A 69 1.60 10.35 7.93
N LYS A 70 0.47 10.22 8.62
CA LYS A 70 0.42 10.05 10.09
C LYS A 70 1.10 8.77 10.57
N GLY A 71 1.10 7.72 9.75
CA GLY A 71 1.85 6.49 10.05
C GLY A 71 3.36 6.69 9.92
N ALA A 72 3.83 7.42 8.90
CA ALA A 72 5.24 7.76 8.75
C ALA A 72 5.72 8.69 9.89
N GLU A 73 4.93 9.70 10.26
CA GLU A 73 5.18 10.58 11.41
C GLU A 73 5.38 9.77 12.71
N LEU A 74 4.49 8.79 12.97
CA LEU A 74 4.62 7.90 14.12
C LEU A 74 5.83 6.96 14.04
N LEU A 75 6.11 6.37 12.88
CA LEU A 75 7.24 5.46 12.70
C LEU A 75 8.57 6.17 12.94
N HIS A 76 8.72 7.42 12.47
CA HIS A 76 9.88 8.26 12.77
C HIS A 76 9.96 8.65 14.24
N ALA A 77 8.85 9.01 14.89
CA ALA A 77 8.82 9.32 16.33
C ALA A 77 9.22 8.12 17.20
N GLU A 78 8.86 6.91 16.80
CA GLU A 78 9.25 5.65 17.45
C GLU A 78 10.66 5.18 17.06
N GLY A 79 11.34 5.94 16.19
CA GLY A 79 12.76 5.80 15.88
C GLY A 79 13.09 4.88 14.70
N ALA A 80 12.18 4.67 13.75
CA ALA A 80 12.51 4.05 12.47
C ALA A 80 13.62 4.85 11.75
N ARG A 81 14.49 4.15 11.03
CA ARG A 81 15.59 4.77 10.25
C ARG A 81 15.10 5.40 8.96
N GLU A 82 14.22 4.68 8.25
CA GLU A 82 13.64 5.07 6.96
C GLU A 82 12.19 4.59 6.93
N VAL A 83 11.32 5.33 6.23
CA VAL A 83 9.93 4.92 5.95
C VAL A 83 9.69 4.93 4.45
N TYR A 84 9.20 3.81 3.93
CA TYR A 84 8.81 3.60 2.54
C TYR A 84 7.29 3.48 2.45
N ALA A 85 6.71 3.94 1.34
CA ALA A 85 5.28 3.76 1.04
C ALA A 85 5.10 2.97 -0.25
N CYS A 86 4.22 1.97 -0.23
CA CYS A 86 3.86 1.16 -1.40
C CYS A 86 2.33 1.11 -1.54
N CYS A 87 1.78 1.36 -2.74
CA CYS A 87 0.38 1.02 -3.01
C CYS A 87 0.14 0.63 -4.47
N THR A 88 -0.99 -0.05 -4.73
CA THR A 88 -1.39 -0.34 -6.11
C THR A 88 -1.85 0.95 -6.79
N HIS A 89 -2.88 1.62 -6.28
CA HIS A 89 -3.54 2.71 -7.01
C HIS A 89 -3.15 4.11 -6.50
N ALA A 90 -2.49 4.89 -7.36
CA ALA A 90 -2.12 6.28 -7.13
C ALA A 90 -3.27 7.25 -7.44
N VAL A 91 -4.28 7.31 -6.55
CA VAL A 91 -5.45 8.21 -6.71
C VAL A 91 -5.04 9.67 -6.49
N PHE A 92 -4.17 9.94 -5.50
CA PHE A 92 -3.46 11.22 -5.28
C PHE A 92 -4.35 12.48 -5.32
N SER A 93 -5.54 12.44 -4.73
CA SER A 93 -6.39 13.63 -4.60
C SER A 93 -5.75 14.69 -3.67
N PRO A 94 -6.04 16.00 -3.84
CA PRO A 94 -5.43 17.03 -3.00
C PRO A 94 -5.70 16.82 -1.51
N PRO A 95 -4.69 16.95 -0.60
CA PRO A 95 -3.35 17.46 -0.82
C PRO A 95 -2.26 16.36 -0.89
N ALA A 96 -2.55 15.19 -1.44
CA ALA A 96 -1.67 14.00 -1.37
C ALA A 96 -0.23 14.25 -1.81
N VAL A 97 -0.02 14.83 -3.00
CA VAL A 97 1.32 15.11 -3.55
C VAL A 97 2.17 15.94 -2.56
N LYS A 98 1.59 16.97 -1.94
CA LYS A 98 2.26 17.81 -0.92
C LYS A 98 2.61 17.03 0.35
N ARG A 99 1.82 16.04 0.73
CA ARG A 99 2.08 15.17 1.90
C ARG A 99 3.17 14.14 1.60
N LEU A 100 3.13 13.52 0.43
CA LEU A 100 4.06 12.48 0.00
C LEU A 100 5.46 13.06 -0.30
N SER A 101 5.53 14.25 -0.91
CA SER A 101 6.80 14.95 -1.20
C SER A 101 7.45 15.61 0.02
N SER A 102 6.82 15.57 1.20
CA SER A 102 7.25 16.26 2.43
C SER A 102 8.64 15.89 2.96
N GLY A 103 9.21 14.77 2.52
CA GLY A 103 10.46 14.21 3.06
C GLY A 103 10.26 13.17 4.16
N LEU A 104 9.03 12.93 4.62
CA LEU A 104 8.72 11.83 5.55
C LEU A 104 8.98 10.43 4.96
N PHE A 105 8.85 10.30 3.64
CA PHE A 105 9.11 9.07 2.90
C PHE A 105 10.46 9.13 2.19
N GLN A 106 11.23 8.05 2.33
CA GLN A 106 12.44 7.81 1.55
C GLN A 106 12.08 7.56 0.07
N GLU A 107 11.03 6.76 -0.15
CA GLU A 107 10.46 6.48 -1.46
C GLU A 107 8.95 6.18 -1.35
N VAL A 108 8.21 6.51 -2.40
CA VAL A 108 6.78 6.25 -2.58
C VAL A 108 6.61 5.47 -3.88
N ILE A 109 6.46 4.17 -3.78
CA ILE A 109 6.30 3.23 -4.88
C ILE A 109 4.81 3.06 -5.17
N VAL A 110 4.40 3.29 -6.42
CA VAL A 110 3.03 3.08 -6.90
C VAL A 110 3.02 2.31 -8.21
N THR A 111 1.85 1.82 -8.65
CA THR A 111 1.71 1.27 -10.01
C THR A 111 1.06 2.26 -10.98
N ASN A 112 1.31 2.07 -12.27
CA ASN A 112 0.63 2.78 -13.36
C ASN A 112 -0.84 2.35 -13.62
N THR A 113 -1.49 1.66 -12.69
CA THR A 113 -2.93 1.32 -12.81
C THR A 113 -3.85 2.55 -12.82
N LEU A 114 -3.35 3.69 -12.36
CA LEU A 114 -3.90 5.01 -12.65
C LEU A 114 -2.80 5.88 -13.28
N PRO A 115 -3.12 6.75 -14.25
CA PRO A 115 -2.14 7.64 -14.86
C PRO A 115 -1.73 8.73 -13.88
N VAL A 116 -0.47 8.72 -13.45
CA VAL A 116 0.10 9.83 -12.67
C VAL A 116 0.59 10.91 -13.63
N PRO A 117 -0.05 12.09 -13.69
CA PRO A 117 0.38 13.16 -14.58
C PRO A 117 1.65 13.84 -14.02
N GLU A 118 2.44 14.47 -14.89
CA GLU A 118 3.72 15.12 -14.52
C GLU A 118 3.59 16.12 -13.35
N ARG A 119 2.48 16.88 -13.29
CA ARG A 119 2.14 17.79 -12.17
C ARG A 119 2.00 17.12 -10.79
N ASN A 120 1.83 15.80 -10.75
CA ASN A 120 1.76 14.97 -9.55
C ASN A 120 3.08 14.23 -9.28
N SER A 121 4.11 14.41 -10.11
CA SER A 121 5.44 13.84 -9.93
C SER A 121 6.21 14.56 -8.81
N PHE A 122 7.06 13.83 -8.09
CA PHE A 122 7.95 14.36 -7.06
C PHE A 122 9.17 13.44 -6.93
N ARG A 123 10.27 13.96 -6.36
CA ARG A 123 11.60 13.28 -6.36
C ARG A 123 11.59 11.87 -5.76
N GLN A 124 10.70 11.60 -4.80
CA GLN A 124 10.57 10.30 -4.12
C GLN A 124 9.54 9.36 -4.79
N LEU A 125 8.92 9.73 -5.90
CA LEU A 125 7.91 8.90 -6.57
C LEU A 125 8.53 7.92 -7.56
N THR A 126 8.27 6.63 -7.35
CA THR A 126 8.58 5.55 -8.31
C THR A 126 7.27 4.96 -8.83
N VAL A 127 7.13 4.86 -10.15
CA VAL A 127 5.93 4.29 -10.81
C VAL A 127 6.31 3.00 -11.52
N LEU A 128 5.86 1.86 -10.98
CA LEU A 128 6.08 0.53 -11.55
C LEU A 128 5.00 0.19 -12.59
N SER A 129 5.38 -0.55 -13.62
CA SER A 129 4.45 -0.96 -14.68
C SER A 129 3.76 -2.28 -14.38
N THR A 130 2.43 -2.26 -14.40
CA THR A 130 1.58 -3.48 -14.39
C THR A 130 1.30 -4.03 -15.79
N ALA A 131 1.82 -3.41 -16.85
CA ALA A 131 1.52 -3.78 -18.23
C ALA A 131 1.89 -5.25 -18.54
N ASN A 132 3.05 -5.73 -18.08
CA ASN A 132 3.47 -7.12 -18.29
C ASN A 132 2.57 -8.11 -17.54
N LEU A 133 2.22 -7.79 -16.29
CA LEU A 133 1.33 -8.60 -15.44
C LEU A 133 -0.07 -8.74 -16.09
N LEU A 134 -0.62 -7.63 -16.57
CA LEU A 134 -1.93 -7.59 -17.24
C LEU A 134 -1.88 -8.26 -18.61
N GLY A 135 -0.81 -8.05 -19.39
CA GLY A 135 -0.61 -8.68 -20.70
C GLY A 135 -0.51 -10.19 -20.62
N GLU A 136 0.31 -10.72 -19.70
CA GLU A 136 0.42 -12.15 -19.41
C GLU A 136 -0.91 -12.74 -18.91
N THR A 137 -1.64 -12.01 -18.05
CA THR A 137 -2.97 -12.43 -17.59
C THR A 137 -3.97 -12.54 -18.75
N ILE A 138 -3.99 -11.54 -19.65
CA ILE A 138 -4.86 -11.55 -20.84
C ILE A 138 -4.46 -12.69 -21.79
N TRP A 139 -3.16 -12.91 -22.01
CA TRP A 139 -2.64 -14.00 -22.85
C TRP A 139 -3.09 -15.36 -22.32
N ARG A 140 -2.95 -15.61 -21.00
CA ARG A 140 -3.37 -16.88 -20.41
C ARG A 140 -4.88 -17.11 -20.44
N VAL A 141 -5.68 -16.06 -20.26
CA VAL A 141 -7.15 -16.15 -20.40
C VAL A 141 -7.57 -16.41 -21.85
N TYR A 142 -6.77 -16.00 -22.84
CA TYR A 142 -6.99 -16.31 -24.25
C TYR A 142 -6.57 -17.75 -24.63
N ASP A 143 -5.51 -18.26 -24.01
CA ASP A 143 -4.89 -19.57 -24.30
C ASP A 143 -5.35 -20.70 -23.32
N ASP A 144 -6.48 -20.49 -22.62
CA ASP A 144 -7.05 -21.36 -21.56
C ASP A 144 -6.02 -21.82 -20.48
N CYS A 145 -4.97 -21.03 -20.28
CA CYS A 145 -3.84 -21.33 -19.40
C CYS A 145 -4.08 -20.87 -17.95
N SER A 146 -3.44 -21.57 -16.99
CA SER A 146 -3.53 -21.23 -15.57
C SER A 146 -2.94 -19.85 -15.26
N VAL A 147 -3.82 -18.91 -14.95
CA VAL A 147 -3.51 -17.55 -14.45
C VAL A 147 -2.86 -17.61 -13.06
N SER A 148 -3.16 -18.62 -12.24
CA SER A 148 -2.64 -18.72 -10.87
C SER A 148 -1.11 -18.84 -10.82
N CYS A 149 -0.47 -19.39 -11.85
CA CYS A 149 0.98 -19.51 -11.94
C CYS A 149 1.73 -18.19 -12.19
N ILE A 150 1.01 -17.07 -12.31
CA ILE A 150 1.59 -15.70 -12.33
C ILE A 150 1.89 -15.20 -10.90
N PHE A 151 1.31 -15.85 -9.87
CA PHE A 151 1.38 -15.45 -8.46
C PHE A 151 2.07 -16.52 -7.60
N GLN A 152 3.19 -17.06 -8.08
CA GLN A 152 4.01 -18.10 -7.45
C GLN A 152 5.47 -17.70 -7.33
#